data_AF-A0A915PN21-F1
#
_entry.id   AF-A0A915PN21-F1
#
_cell.length_a   1.000
_cell.length_b   1.000
_cell.length_c   1.000
_cell.angle_alpha   90.00
_cell.angle_beta   90.00
_cell.angle_gamma   90.00
#
_symmetry.space_group_name_H-M   'P 1'
#
loop_
_entity.id
_entity.type
_entity.pdbx_description
1 polymer ?
#
loop_
_entity_poly.entity_id
_entity_poly.type
_entity_poly.pdbx_seq_one_letter_code
_entity_poly.pdbx_strand_id
1 'polypeptide(L)'
;MGDVENNNHESSEVETQSPDEEEVVDSLIKFREECVAHTGKWKKLLDECTERVNSKAKTKESCHYEMVDYIQALDHCVSEGKCVDWVRMQGH
;
A
#
# COMPACT_ATOMS: atom_id res chain seq x y z
N MET A 1 -3.81 27.70 23.27
CA MET A 1 -4.66 28.33 22.23
C MET A 1 -3.93 28.10 20.92
N GLY A 2 -4.31 27.07 20.16
CA GLY A 2 -5.21 27.19 19.00
C GLY A 2 -4.32 27.48 17.78
N ASP A 3 -4.23 26.65 16.74
CA ASP A 3 -5.34 26.03 16.04
C ASP A 3 -5.02 24.60 15.56
N VAL A 4 -6.00 23.72 15.77
CA VAL A 4 -6.11 22.42 15.09
C VAL A 4 -6.66 22.73 13.71
N GLU A 5 -5.85 22.61 12.67
CA GLU A 5 -6.38 22.51 11.31
C GLU A 5 -6.96 21.10 11.12
N ASN A 6 -8.24 21.03 11.47
CA ASN A 6 -9.13 19.91 11.24
C ASN A 6 -9.38 19.81 9.73
N ASN A 7 -8.51 19.11 9.00
CA ASN A 7 -8.84 18.68 7.65
C ASN A 7 -9.77 17.47 7.74
N ASN A 8 -11.04 17.77 7.99
CA ASN A 8 -12.15 16.97 7.48
C ASN A 8 -11.96 16.85 5.96
N HIS A 9 -11.22 15.82 5.54
CA HIS A 9 -11.48 15.22 4.24
C HIS A 9 -12.74 14.39 4.42
N GLU A 10 -13.85 15.10 4.54
CA GLU A 10 -15.18 14.57 4.35
C GLU A 10 -15.24 14.16 2.88
N SER A 11 -14.88 12.91 2.64
CA SER A 11 -15.16 12.23 1.38
C SER A 11 -16.67 12.16 1.31
N SER A 12 -17.24 13.17 0.65
CA SER A 12 -18.67 13.36 0.43
C SER A 12 -19.32 12.02 0.09
N GLU A 13 -20.17 11.55 1.00
CA GLU A 13 -21.18 10.55 0.68
C GLU A 13 -22.06 11.11 -0.45
N VAL A 14 -21.92 10.52 -1.64
CA VAL A 14 -22.95 10.56 -2.67
C VAL A 14 -23.39 9.11 -2.84
N GLU A 15 -24.26 8.67 -1.93
CA GLU A 15 -25.00 7.43 -2.11
C GLU A 15 -26.15 7.73 -3.09
N THR A 16 -25.93 7.42 -4.35
CA THR A 16 -27.00 7.33 -5.35
C THR A 16 -26.87 5.98 -6.02
N GLN A 17 -27.30 4.93 -5.31
CA GLN A 17 -27.31 3.56 -5.83
C GLN A 17 -28.25 3.46 -7.04
N SER A 18 -27.63 3.40 -8.22
CA SER A 18 -28.30 3.09 -9.50
C SER A 18 -28.28 1.57 -9.73
N PRO A 19 -29.31 0.95 -10.32
CA PRO A 19 -29.37 -0.52 -10.53
C PRO A 19 -28.34 -1.11 -11.53
N ASP A 20 -27.32 -0.33 -11.92
CA ASP A 20 -26.32 -0.66 -12.95
C ASP A 20 -24.91 -0.23 -12.47
N GLU A 21 -24.60 -0.49 -11.19
CA GLU A 21 -23.26 -0.31 -10.63
C GLU A 21 -22.45 -1.59 -10.85
N GLU A 22 -21.88 -1.74 -12.05
CA GLU A 22 -20.72 -2.61 -12.20
C GLU A 22 -19.64 -2.15 -11.20
N GLU A 23 -19.12 -3.07 -10.39
CA GLU A 23 -18.09 -2.79 -9.39
C GLU A 23 -16.84 -2.24 -10.11
N VAL A 24 -16.69 -0.91 -10.11
CA VAL A 24 -15.52 -0.23 -10.70
C VAL A 24 -14.32 -0.53 -9.82
N VAL A 25 -13.63 -1.64 -10.10
CA VAL A 25 -12.39 -2.01 -9.41
C VAL A 25 -11.27 -1.09 -9.90
N ASP A 26 -10.55 -0.45 -8.97
CA ASP A 26 -9.35 0.31 -9.29
C ASP A 26 -8.34 -0.60 -10.01
N SER A 27 -7.98 -0.22 -11.23
CA SER A 27 -7.04 -0.97 -12.05
C SER A 27 -5.67 -1.14 -11.37
N LEU A 28 -5.24 -0.16 -10.56
CA LEU A 28 -4.00 -0.28 -9.78
C LEU A 28 -4.08 -1.39 -8.74
N ILE A 29 -5.21 -1.52 -8.06
CA ILE A 29 -5.43 -2.58 -7.06
C ILE A 29 -5.37 -3.94 -7.74
N LYS A 30 -6.09 -4.10 -8.86
CA LYS A 30 -6.06 -5.34 -9.66
C LYS A 30 -4.63 -5.74 -10.05
N PHE A 31 -3.83 -4.82 -10.59
CA PHE A 31 -2.46 -5.14 -10.98
C PHE A 31 -1.55 -5.44 -9.78
N ARG A 32 -1.73 -4.75 -8.66
CA ARG A 32 -0.98 -5.05 -7.42
C ARG A 32 -1.30 -6.45 -6.89
N GLU A 33 -2.56 -6.89 -6.97
CA GLU A 33 -2.98 -8.25 -6.58
C GLU A 33 -2.31 -9.32 -7.44
N GLU A 34 -2.26 -9.14 -8.75
CA GLU A 34 -1.53 -10.02 -9.68
C GLU A 34 -0.03 -10.09 -9.35
N CYS A 35 0.54 -8.98 -8.86
CA CYS A 35 1.95 -8.87 -8.49
C CYS A 35 2.34 -9.47 -7.12
N VAL A 36 1.39 -9.82 -6.25
CA VAL A 36 1.67 -10.40 -4.92
C VAL A 36 2.51 -11.68 -5.02
N ALA A 37 2.28 -12.49 -6.06
CA ALA A 37 3.03 -13.73 -6.28
C ALA A 37 4.54 -13.51 -6.51
N HIS A 38 4.93 -12.32 -6.97
CA HIS A 38 6.33 -11.97 -7.31
C HIS A 38 7.08 -11.30 -6.16
N THR A 39 6.39 -10.87 -5.10
CA THR A 39 6.94 -10.05 -4.02
C THR A 39 7.11 -10.81 -2.70
N GLY A 40 7.01 -12.15 -2.74
CA GLY A 40 6.99 -13.02 -1.55
C GLY A 40 8.14 -12.82 -0.57
N LYS A 41 9.35 -12.48 -1.05
CA LYS A 41 10.50 -12.13 -0.17
C LYS A 41 10.18 -10.94 0.73
N TRP A 42 9.68 -9.86 0.14
CA TRP A 42 9.40 -8.60 0.85
C TRP A 42 8.18 -8.74 1.75
N LYS A 43 7.16 -9.47 1.29
CA LYS A 43 6.01 -9.82 2.12
C LYS A 43 6.41 -10.58 3.38
N LYS A 44 7.31 -11.56 3.24
CA LYS A 44 7.82 -12.35 4.37
C LYS A 44 8.51 -11.47 5.42
N LEU A 45 9.35 -10.51 5.00
CA LEU A 45 10.03 -9.59 5.92
C LEU A 45 9.04 -8.70 6.67
N LEU A 46 8.02 -8.20 5.97
CA LEU A 46 6.93 -7.44 6.57
C LEU A 46 6.15 -8.27 7.59
N ASP A 47 5.86 -9.53 7.28
CA ASP A 47 5.15 -10.44 8.19
C ASP A 47 5.97 -10.76 9.44
N GLU A 48 7.25 -11.07 9.28
CA GLU A 48 8.17 -11.28 10.41
C GLU A 48 8.26 -10.06 11.32
N CYS A 49 8.34 -8.85 10.74
CA CYS A 49 8.29 -7.62 11.53
C CYS A 49 6.94 -7.47 12.24
N THR A 50 5.83 -7.71 11.53
CA THR A 50 4.48 -7.58 12.06
C THR A 50 4.26 -8.52 13.25
N GLU A 51 4.72 -9.76 13.16
CA GLU A 51 4.72 -10.72 14.27
C GLU A 51 5.57 -10.26 15.45
N ARG A 52 6.76 -9.71 15.20
CA ARG A 52 7.66 -9.19 16.24
C ARG A 52 7.09 -7.95 16.95
N VAL A 53 6.42 -7.06 16.23
CA VAL A 53 5.73 -5.90 16.82
C VAL A 53 4.51 -6.34 17.63
N ASN A 54 3.68 -7.23 17.08
CA ASN A 54 2.44 -7.68 17.72
C ASN A 54 2.68 -8.60 18.93
N SER A 55 3.82 -9.30 18.99
CA SER A 55 4.19 -10.13 20.14
C SER A 55 4.63 -9.33 21.37
N LYS A 56 4.86 -8.01 21.25
CA LYS A 56 5.33 -7.16 22.34
C LYS A 56 4.19 -6.29 22.90
N ALA A 57 3.96 -6.37 24.21
CA ALA A 57 2.97 -5.53 24.88
C ALA A 57 3.27 -4.02 24.80
N LYS A 58 4.56 -3.65 24.71
CA LYS A 58 5.04 -2.29 24.49
C LYS A 58 6.33 -2.33 23.68
N THR A 59 6.35 -1.70 22.51
CA THR A 59 7.51 -1.61 21.64
C THR A 59 7.59 -0.26 20.96
N LYS A 60 8.81 0.18 20.61
CA LYS A 60 9.05 1.35 19.75
C LYS A 60 9.38 0.94 18.30
N GLU A 61 9.43 -0.36 18.06
CA GLU A 61 9.67 -0.94 16.75
C GLU A 61 8.48 -0.65 15.83
N SER A 62 8.77 -0.36 14.56
CA SER A 62 7.80 -0.08 13.51
C SER A 62 8.22 -0.82 12.25
N CYS A 63 7.24 -1.34 11.51
CA CYS A 63 7.46 -2.06 10.25
C CYS A 63 7.39 -1.14 9.02
N HIS A 64 7.63 0.15 9.20
CA HIS A 64 7.51 1.14 8.13
C HIS A 64 8.47 0.86 6.97
N TYR A 65 9.71 0.45 7.26
CA TYR A 65 10.70 0.16 6.23
C TYR A 65 10.30 -1.09 5.43
N GLU A 66 9.92 -2.17 6.11
CA GLU A 66 9.47 -3.41 5.47
C GLU A 66 8.17 -3.20 4.66
N MET A 67 7.29 -2.30 5.12
CA MET A 67 6.09 -1.90 4.38
C MET A 67 6.46 -1.15 3.09
N VAL A 68 7.35 -0.15 3.18
CA VAL A 68 7.81 0.61 2.01
C VAL A 68 8.49 -0.31 1.00
N ASP A 69 9.36 -1.21 1.46
CA ASP A 69 10.04 -2.19 0.59
C ASP A 69 9.04 -3.13 -0.12
N TYR A 70 8.01 -3.60 0.61
CA TYR A 70 6.96 -4.42 0.01
C TYR A 70 6.14 -3.67 -1.04
N ILE A 71 5.76 -2.42 -0.77
CA ILE A 71 5.05 -1.56 -1.72
C ILE A 71 5.92 -1.29 -2.95
N GLN A 72 7.20 -0.96 -2.77
CA GLN A 72 8.14 -0.75 -3.87
C GLN A 72 8.29 -1.99 -4.73
N ALA A 73 8.28 -3.18 -4.14
CA ALA A 73 8.33 -4.43 -4.90
C ALA A 73 7.06 -4.67 -5.72
N LEU A 74 5.89 -4.34 -5.17
CA LEU A 74 4.61 -4.39 -5.91
C LEU A 74 4.63 -3.39 -7.07
N ASP A 75 5.02 -2.16 -6.80
CA ASP A 75 5.08 -1.10 -7.81
C ASP A 75 6.11 -1.40 -8.90
N HIS A 76 7.25 -2.01 -8.55
CA HIS A 76 8.22 -2.47 -9.55
C HIS A 76 7.61 -3.52 -10.50
N CYS A 77 6.92 -4.52 -9.94
CA CYS A 77 6.21 -5.52 -10.74
C CYS A 77 5.11 -4.90 -11.64
N VAL A 78 4.32 -3.96 -11.11
CA VAL A 78 3.29 -3.24 -11.89
C VAL A 78 3.94 -2.35 -12.96
N SER A 79 5.09 -1.75 -12.66
CA SER A 79 5.82 -0.87 -13.58
C SER A 79 6.39 -1.61 -14.80
N GLU A 80 6.87 -2.85 -14.61
CA GLU A 80 7.29 -3.74 -15.70
C GLU A 80 6.10 -4.11 -16.63
N GLY A 81 4.87 -3.78 -16.22
CA GLY A 81 3.61 -3.89 -16.97
C GLY A 81 2.89 -2.57 -17.32
N LYS A 82 3.57 -1.39 -17.28
CA LYS A 82 3.08 -0.01 -17.58
C LYS A 82 2.40 0.74 -16.42
N CYS A 83 3.19 1.49 -15.64
CA CYS A 83 2.96 2.91 -15.33
C CYS A 83 4.15 3.48 -14.52
N VAL A 84 5.01 4.22 -15.23
CA VAL A 84 6.05 5.19 -14.80
C VAL A 84 7.27 4.71 -13.98
N ASP A 85 8.40 4.70 -14.71
CA ASP A 85 9.80 4.50 -14.32
C ASP A 85 10.30 5.23 -13.06
N TRP A 86 10.85 4.48 -12.09
CA TRP A 86 11.75 5.01 -11.03
C TRP A 86 12.96 4.11 -10.68
N VAL A 87 13.03 2.85 -11.15
CA VAL A 87 14.10 1.89 -10.78
C VAL A 87 15.40 2.07 -11.61
N ARG A 88 15.53 3.16 -12.38
CA ARG A 88 16.82 3.55 -12.98
C ARG A 88 17.67 4.43 -12.04
N MET A 89 17.18 4.81 -10.85
CA MET A 89 17.84 5.79 -9.98
C MET A 89 18.43 5.25 -8.67
N GLN A 90 18.21 3.98 -8.30
CA GLN A 90 18.82 3.38 -7.09
C GLN A 90 19.82 2.28 -7.46
N GLY A 91 20.60 2.56 -8.51
CA GLY A 91 21.85 1.87 -8.77
C GLY A 91 22.89 2.27 -7.73
N HIS A 92 23.60 1.25 -7.26
CA HIS A 92 25.02 1.23 -6.93
C HIS A 92 25.87 2.46 -7.32
#